data_AF-A0A7X9DN72-F1
#
_entry.id   AF-A0A7X9DN72-F1
#
_cell.length_a   1.000
_cell.length_b   1.000
_cell.length_c   1.000
_cell.angle_alpha   90.00
_cell.angle_beta   90.00
_cell.angle_gamma   90.00
#
_symmetry.space_group_name_H-M   'P 1'
#
loop_
_entity.id
_entity.type
_entity.pdbx_description
1 polymer ?
#
loop_
_entity_poly.entity_id
_entity_poly.type
_entity_poly.pdbx_seq_one_letter_code
_entity_poly.pdbx_strand_id
1 'polypeptide(L)'
;MLFMAIGRISLIPLPVQQIYGSSDSTNWVWTPSPKQKPRINGPLVYGCRPGKPFLYRIPCQGEKPVRFTVKNLPNGLKLDPVKGIISGIAPEAGEYLLLITAENSKGKDRRKLKIIAGDKLALTPPMGWNHWYAHYDRITDTLVREAAENMISSGMADVGYCYINIDDGWANAPKNKDTMRMGLLRDDNGNILPNYYFPDMKNLTDYIHFLGLKAGIYSSPGPLTCGGFTGSYQHEELDARQFAAWGFDFLKYDWCSYGGIAGKDTSLEAFRKPYRLMGNILKLLDRDIVFNLCQYGMANVWEWGAEVGGHCWRTSGDLGFELDRVFDVAINNAIYRLYSKPGEWNDPDYIQIGWIGNAYKMGMPEQSHMPPAMQYAYMSLWCLMAAPLIYSGDMSKLDPFTLNVLCNPEVIEVDQDILGECGRVILGTENTFVMIKHLYDGSFAVGLFNRGTKDEIVGVTWQELGISGKYVVRDLWHQKNLGLYKGTFSTKVSPQGVVLVKISKRRIKNDR
;
A
#
# COMPACT_ATOMS: atom_id res chain seq x y z
N MET A 1 34.36 46.00 -32.28
CA MET A 1 34.45 45.95 -30.81
C MET A 1 33.01 45.83 -30.32
N LEU A 2 32.51 44.68 -29.86
CA LEU A 2 32.90 44.01 -28.63
C LEU A 2 32.45 42.53 -28.73
N PHE A 3 33.38 41.59 -28.63
CA PHE A 3 33.09 40.16 -28.47
C PHE A 3 32.71 39.91 -27.00
N MET A 4 31.55 39.31 -26.74
CA MET A 4 31.23 38.75 -25.42
C MET A 4 31.43 37.23 -25.48
N ALA A 5 32.41 36.77 -24.70
CA ALA A 5 32.80 35.38 -24.56
C ALA A 5 31.74 34.59 -23.78
N ILE A 6 31.17 33.57 -24.42
CA ILE A 6 30.41 32.52 -23.75
C ILE A 6 31.43 31.52 -23.21
N GLY A 7 31.69 31.59 -21.90
CA GLY A 7 32.54 30.63 -21.20
C GLY A 7 31.89 29.24 -21.20
N ARG A 8 32.51 28.29 -21.91
CA ARG A 8 32.24 26.86 -21.75
C ARG A 8 32.64 26.46 -20.33
N ILE A 9 31.66 26.16 -19.48
CA ILE A 9 31.90 25.44 -18.24
C ILE A 9 32.23 24.00 -18.63
N SER A 10 33.51 23.65 -18.51
CA SER A 10 34.00 22.28 -18.58
C SER A 10 33.44 21.50 -17.39
N LEU A 11 32.39 20.71 -17.63
CA LEU A 11 31.95 19.67 -16.70
C LEU A 11 33.00 18.56 -16.73
N ILE A 12 33.89 18.54 -15.75
CA ILE A 12 34.74 17.39 -15.49
C ILE A 12 33.80 16.23 -15.11
N PRO A 13 33.73 15.12 -15.87
CA PRO A 13 32.91 13.99 -15.48
C PRO A 13 33.56 13.36 -14.24
N LEU A 14 32.87 13.43 -13.10
CA LEU A 14 33.18 12.59 -11.95
C LEU A 14 33.06 11.12 -12.38
N PRO A 15 33.86 10.21 -11.82
CA PRO A 15 33.85 8.81 -12.22
C PRO A 15 32.46 8.21 -12.03
N VAL A 16 31.84 7.80 -13.14
CA VAL A 16 30.59 7.04 -13.15
C VAL A 16 30.89 5.69 -12.51
N GLN A 17 30.35 5.47 -11.32
CA GLN A 17 30.55 4.21 -10.62
C GLN A 17 29.53 3.21 -11.14
N GLN A 18 29.99 2.17 -11.85
CA GLN A 18 29.16 1.02 -12.16
C GLN A 18 28.90 0.27 -10.85
N ILE A 19 27.70 0.44 -10.29
CA ILE A 19 27.38 -0.18 -9.00
C ILE A 19 27.04 -1.66 -9.19
N TYR A 20 26.45 -2.05 -10.34
CA TYR A 20 26.06 -3.43 -10.62
C TYR A 20 26.24 -3.79 -12.10
N GLY A 21 26.67 -5.03 -12.34
CA GLY A 21 26.75 -5.65 -13.65
C GLY A 21 27.18 -7.11 -13.54
N SER A 22 26.26 -8.05 -13.77
CA SER A 22 26.53 -9.26 -14.53
C SER A 22 25.21 -9.91 -14.94
N SER A 23 25.25 -10.54 -16.11
CA SER A 23 24.19 -11.19 -16.86
C SER A 23 23.84 -12.59 -16.34
N ASP A 24 23.84 -12.80 -15.03
CA ASP A 24 23.35 -14.07 -14.46
C ASP A 24 21.85 -13.95 -14.19
N SER A 25 21.06 -14.61 -15.03
CA SER A 25 19.61 -14.72 -14.95
C SER A 25 19.09 -15.43 -13.69
N THR A 26 19.98 -15.77 -12.74
CA THR A 26 19.69 -16.62 -11.58
C THR A 26 19.73 -15.89 -10.23
N ASN A 27 20.05 -14.59 -10.15
CA ASN A 27 20.15 -13.92 -8.85
C ASN A 27 19.59 -12.48 -8.82
N TRP A 28 18.34 -12.31 -9.25
CA TRP A 28 17.57 -11.05 -9.12
C TRP A 28 17.08 -10.77 -7.68
N VAL A 29 17.82 -11.21 -6.66
CA VAL A 29 17.47 -11.04 -5.24
C VAL A 29 18.29 -9.89 -4.67
N TRP A 30 17.72 -8.68 -4.61
CA TRP A 30 18.43 -7.48 -4.17
C TRP A 30 18.33 -7.22 -2.67
N THR A 31 17.17 -7.48 -2.07
CA THR A 31 16.97 -7.30 -0.62
C THR A 31 17.74 -8.38 0.15
N PRO A 32 18.67 -8.01 1.05
CA PRO A 32 19.34 -8.98 1.90
C PRO A 32 18.35 -9.71 2.82
N SER A 33 18.62 -10.96 3.14
CA SER A 33 17.82 -11.71 4.12
C SER A 33 17.73 -10.97 5.45
N PRO A 34 16.58 -11.03 6.16
CA PRO A 34 16.43 -10.40 7.46
C PRO A 34 17.51 -10.86 8.44
N LYS A 35 18.00 -9.94 9.27
CA LYS A 35 18.94 -10.25 10.34
C LYS A 35 18.25 -11.11 11.41
N GLN A 36 19.03 -11.93 12.12
CA GLN A 36 18.50 -12.76 13.22
C GLN A 36 18.06 -11.92 14.44
N LYS A 37 18.72 -10.78 14.70
CA LYS A 37 18.32 -9.81 15.74
C LYS A 37 16.97 -9.17 15.36
N PRO A 38 16.06 -8.92 16.32
CA PRO A 38 14.78 -8.30 16.03
C PRO A 38 14.97 -6.95 15.34
N ARG A 39 14.06 -6.63 14.41
CA ARG A 39 13.87 -5.29 13.85
C ARG A 39 12.39 -4.98 13.84
N ILE A 40 11.98 -4.01 14.65
CA ILE A 40 10.61 -3.51 14.66
C ILE A 40 10.43 -2.62 13.43
N ASN A 41 9.48 -3.00 12.58
CA ASN A 41 9.13 -2.34 11.33
C ASN A 41 7.79 -1.59 11.49
N GLY A 42 7.24 -1.10 10.38
CA GLY A 42 5.91 -0.48 10.33
C GLY A 42 5.89 1.02 10.61
N PRO A 43 4.70 1.65 10.56
CA PRO A 43 4.56 3.09 10.67
C PRO A 43 4.93 3.60 12.07
N LEU A 44 5.39 4.85 12.15
CA LEU A 44 5.66 5.51 13.43
C LEU A 44 4.40 6.13 14.06
N VAL A 45 3.27 6.08 13.36
CA VAL A 45 1.98 6.62 13.78
C VAL A 45 0.86 5.64 13.44
N TYR A 46 -0.18 5.58 14.27
CA TYR A 46 -1.39 4.80 14.04
C TYR A 46 -2.61 5.62 14.44
N GLY A 47 -3.61 5.71 13.56
CA GLY A 47 -4.85 6.45 13.79
C GLY A 47 -6.00 5.52 14.20
N CYS A 48 -6.81 5.94 15.15
CA CYS A 48 -8.02 5.24 15.59
C CYS A 48 -9.06 6.23 16.11
N ARG A 49 -10.35 5.91 16.07
CA ARG A 49 -11.38 6.74 16.73
C ARG A 49 -11.59 6.32 18.19
N PRO A 50 -11.77 7.27 19.11
CA PRO A 50 -11.97 6.97 20.53
C PRO A 50 -13.15 6.01 20.78
N GLY A 51 -12.96 5.07 21.71
CA GLY A 51 -14.01 4.13 22.13
C GLY A 51 -14.32 3.01 21.13
N LYS A 52 -13.67 2.97 19.96
CA LYS A 52 -13.86 1.93 18.95
C LYS A 52 -12.91 0.74 19.18
N PRO A 53 -13.22 -0.47 18.66
CA PRO A 53 -12.29 -1.60 18.71
C PRO A 53 -10.93 -1.26 18.14
N PHE A 54 -9.87 -1.61 18.85
CA PHE A 54 -8.48 -1.37 18.48
C PHE A 54 -7.78 -2.69 18.19
N LEU A 55 -7.02 -2.74 17.09
CA LEU A 55 -6.18 -3.87 16.73
C LEU A 55 -4.91 -3.40 16.00
N TYR A 56 -3.74 -3.74 16.52
CA TYR A 56 -2.45 -3.45 15.92
C TYR A 56 -1.46 -4.59 16.17
N ARG A 57 -1.05 -5.27 15.11
CA ARG A 57 0.09 -6.20 15.14
C ARG A 57 1.38 -5.40 14.97
N ILE A 58 2.34 -5.59 15.88
CA ILE A 58 3.67 -4.98 15.81
C ILE A 58 4.48 -5.69 14.70
N PRO A 59 4.77 -5.05 13.57
CA PRO A 59 5.56 -5.68 12.51
C PRO A 59 6.99 -5.86 12.99
N CYS A 60 7.50 -7.09 13.02
CA CYS A 60 8.84 -7.35 13.54
C CYS A 60 9.50 -8.56 12.86
N GLN A 61 10.56 -8.30 12.12
CA GLN A 61 11.47 -9.33 11.63
C GLN A 61 12.42 -9.79 12.76
N GLY A 62 13.01 -10.96 12.59
CA GLY A 62 13.98 -11.56 13.52
C GLY A 62 13.72 -13.05 13.75
N GLU A 63 14.72 -13.75 14.27
CA GLU A 63 14.61 -15.15 14.64
C GLU A 63 13.56 -15.33 15.75
N LYS A 64 12.63 -16.27 15.57
CA LYS A 64 11.59 -16.57 16.56
C LYS A 64 12.13 -17.54 17.64
N PRO A 65 11.59 -17.55 18.87
CA PRO A 65 10.51 -16.67 19.36
C PRO A 65 11.02 -15.25 19.67
N VAL A 66 10.19 -14.26 19.33
CA VAL A 66 10.38 -12.85 19.72
C VAL A 66 9.36 -12.52 20.81
N ARG A 67 9.80 -11.87 21.89
CA ARG A 67 8.93 -11.39 22.96
C ARG A 67 8.79 -9.88 22.90
N PHE A 68 7.57 -9.40 23.07
CA PHE A 68 7.24 -7.98 23.02
C PHE A 68 6.94 -7.41 24.40
N THR A 69 7.38 -6.17 24.64
CA THR A 69 6.95 -5.34 25.75
C THR A 69 6.63 -3.94 25.27
N VAL A 70 5.66 -3.28 25.90
CA VAL A 70 5.22 -1.93 25.54
C VAL A 70 5.17 -1.08 26.80
N LYS A 71 5.88 0.05 26.80
CA LYS A 71 5.73 1.09 27.84
C LYS A 71 4.72 2.14 27.40
N ASN A 72 4.01 2.71 28.37
CA ASN A 72 2.98 3.74 28.19
C ASN A 72 1.81 3.26 27.32
N LEU A 73 1.41 2.00 27.46
CA LEU A 73 0.22 1.49 26.78
C LEU A 73 -1.04 2.16 27.39
N PRO A 74 -1.88 2.85 26.59
CA PRO A 74 -3.09 3.50 27.09
C PRO A 74 -4.06 2.54 27.78
N ASN A 75 -4.84 3.07 28.73
CA ASN A 75 -5.95 2.33 29.34
C ASN A 75 -6.94 1.86 28.26
N GLY A 76 -7.48 0.66 28.43
CA GLY A 76 -8.36 0.02 27.43
C GLY A 76 -7.62 -0.87 26.43
N LEU A 77 -6.30 -0.72 26.30
CA LEU A 77 -5.47 -1.56 25.44
C LEU A 77 -4.69 -2.62 26.24
N LYS A 78 -4.46 -3.77 25.60
CA LYS A 78 -3.68 -4.90 26.12
C LYS A 78 -2.69 -5.37 25.07
N LEU A 79 -1.56 -5.91 25.51
CA LEU A 79 -0.57 -6.54 24.66
C LEU A 79 -0.60 -8.06 24.86
N ASP A 80 -0.69 -8.82 23.77
CA ASP A 80 -0.21 -10.20 23.71
C ASP A 80 1.32 -10.17 23.49
N PRO A 81 2.14 -10.52 24.50
CA PRO A 81 3.59 -10.38 24.41
C PRO A 81 4.25 -11.46 23.55
N VAL A 82 3.52 -12.51 23.16
CA VAL A 82 4.02 -13.61 22.32
C VAL A 82 3.68 -13.34 20.86
N LYS A 83 2.43 -12.94 20.58
CA LYS A 83 2.00 -12.62 19.21
C LYS A 83 2.40 -11.22 18.76
N GLY A 84 2.72 -10.32 19.71
CA GLY A 84 3.00 -8.91 19.40
C GLY A 84 1.76 -8.16 18.94
N ILE A 85 0.58 -8.49 19.48
CA ILE A 85 -0.70 -7.87 19.11
C ILE A 85 -1.15 -6.97 20.24
N ILE A 86 -1.37 -5.69 19.92
CA ILE A 86 -2.05 -4.74 20.79
C ILE A 86 -3.52 -4.71 20.41
N SER A 87 -4.41 -4.99 21.34
CA SER A 87 -5.86 -4.99 21.10
C SER A 87 -6.65 -4.45 22.29
N GLY A 88 -7.91 -4.09 22.06
CA GLY A 88 -8.81 -3.61 23.10
C GLY A 88 -9.74 -2.53 22.58
N ILE A 89 -9.96 -1.50 23.40
CA ILE A 89 -10.76 -0.33 23.05
C ILE A 89 -9.83 0.88 22.90
N ALA A 90 -9.96 1.60 21.80
CA ALA A 90 -9.18 2.80 21.52
C ALA A 90 -9.36 3.83 22.65
N PRO A 91 -8.27 4.50 23.07
CA PRO A 91 -8.31 5.42 24.20
C PRO A 91 -9.14 6.68 23.88
N GLU A 92 -9.34 7.51 24.89
CA GLU A 92 -9.92 8.85 24.71
C GLU A 92 -9.13 9.68 23.69
N ALA A 93 -9.73 10.77 23.19
CA ALA A 93 -9.09 11.60 22.19
C ALA A 93 -7.74 12.15 22.69
N GLY A 94 -6.68 12.00 21.90
CA GLY A 94 -5.34 12.43 22.27
C GLY A 94 -4.22 11.74 21.52
N GLU A 95 -2.98 12.15 21.84
CA GLU A 95 -1.77 11.52 21.33
C GLU A 95 -1.07 10.72 22.43
N TYR A 96 -0.77 9.46 22.14
CA TYR A 96 -0.12 8.54 23.06
C TYR A 96 1.19 8.07 22.46
N LEU A 97 2.31 8.30 23.16
CA LEU A 97 3.64 7.86 22.71
C LEU A 97 4.08 6.61 23.46
N LEU A 98 4.13 5.49 22.73
CA LEU A 98 4.48 4.17 23.24
C LEU A 98 5.96 3.90 22.94
N LEU A 99 6.61 3.13 23.81
CA LEU A 99 7.92 2.53 23.53
C LEU A 99 7.77 1.02 23.44
N ILE A 100 7.85 0.51 22.22
CA ILE A 100 7.82 -0.92 21.93
C ILE A 100 9.24 -1.47 22.04
N THR A 101 9.38 -2.65 22.63
CA THR A 101 10.62 -3.42 22.65
C THR A 101 10.34 -4.84 22.17
N ALA A 102 11.16 -5.31 21.22
CA ALA A 102 11.15 -6.68 20.73
C ALA A 102 12.49 -7.32 21.08
N GLU A 103 12.47 -8.53 21.65
CA GLU A 103 13.67 -9.21 22.15
C GLU A 103 13.63 -10.70 21.82
N ASN A 104 14.77 -11.24 21.39
CA ASN A 104 15.01 -12.68 21.19
C ASN A 104 16.42 -13.04 21.68
N SER A 105 16.85 -14.29 21.42
CA SER A 105 18.18 -14.80 21.82
C SER A 105 19.38 -14.05 21.20
N LYS A 106 19.15 -13.28 20.13
CA LYS A 106 20.18 -12.56 19.36
C LYS A 106 20.26 -11.08 19.71
N GLY A 107 19.31 -10.56 20.49
CA GLY A 107 19.32 -9.20 20.99
C GLY A 107 17.93 -8.57 21.02
N LYS A 108 17.92 -7.24 21.05
CA LYS A 108 16.69 -6.44 21.18
C LYS A 108 16.69 -5.24 20.24
N ASP A 109 15.48 -4.82 19.89
CA ASP A 109 15.22 -3.57 19.20
C ASP A 109 14.12 -2.77 19.92
N ARG A 110 14.14 -1.45 19.75
CA ARG A 110 13.19 -0.51 20.37
C ARG A 110 12.72 0.51 19.37
N ARG A 111 11.39 0.67 19.26
CA ARG A 111 10.76 1.65 18.37
C ARG A 111 9.68 2.42 19.10
N LYS A 112 9.58 3.72 18.81
CA LYS A 112 8.47 4.54 19.26
C LYS A 112 7.30 4.40 18.30
N LEU A 113 6.08 4.31 18.83
CA LEU A 113 4.84 4.38 18.07
C LEU A 113 3.97 5.45 18.70
N LYS A 114 3.42 6.35 17.87
CA LYS A 114 2.41 7.31 18.30
C LYS A 114 1.02 6.80 17.93
N ILE A 115 0.15 6.57 18.91
CA ILE A 115 -1.28 6.39 18.65
C ILE A 115 -1.93 7.77 18.67
N ILE A 116 -2.69 8.10 17.63
CA ILE A 116 -3.53 9.30 17.56
C ILE A 116 -4.98 8.82 17.63
N ALA A 117 -5.61 9.05 18.78
CA ALA A 117 -7.03 8.82 18.97
C ALA A 117 -7.78 10.10 18.59
N GLY A 118 -8.48 10.08 17.47
CA GLY A 118 -9.19 11.23 16.90
C GLY A 118 -10.00 10.80 15.67
N ASP A 119 -10.36 11.73 14.80
CA ASP A 119 -11.29 11.44 13.70
C ASP A 119 -10.64 10.81 12.45
N LYS A 120 -9.31 10.86 12.33
CA LYS A 120 -8.57 10.39 11.14
C LYS A 120 -8.05 8.96 11.32
N LEU A 121 -8.35 8.11 10.36
CA LEU A 121 -7.74 6.78 10.18
C LEU A 121 -6.64 6.83 9.11
N ALA A 122 -6.02 5.68 8.82
CA ALA A 122 -5.06 5.51 7.72
C ALA A 122 -3.96 6.61 7.68
N LEU A 123 -3.36 6.93 8.83
CA LEU A 123 -2.34 7.98 8.91
C LEU A 123 -1.04 7.69 8.14
N THR A 124 -0.87 6.45 7.68
CA THR A 124 0.06 6.03 6.63
C THR A 124 -0.71 5.22 5.58
N PRO A 125 -0.18 5.05 4.35
CA PRO A 125 -0.88 4.32 3.30
C PRO A 125 -1.25 2.89 3.76
N PRO A 126 -2.47 2.39 3.50
CA PRO A 126 -2.85 1.02 3.83
C PRO A 126 -1.96 -0.02 3.14
N MET A 127 -1.60 -1.09 3.84
CA MET A 127 -0.81 -2.21 3.31
C MET A 127 -1.53 -3.54 3.52
N GLY A 128 -1.59 -4.40 2.50
CA GLY A 128 -2.30 -5.67 2.62
C GLY A 128 -2.34 -6.48 1.34
N TRP A 129 -3.35 -7.32 1.24
CA TRP A 129 -3.65 -8.14 0.08
C TRP A 129 -5.10 -7.98 -0.33
N ASN A 130 -5.36 -8.03 -1.62
CA ASN A 130 -6.69 -8.13 -2.21
C ASN A 130 -6.72 -9.27 -3.23
N HIS A 131 -7.77 -10.08 -3.21
CA HIS A 131 -7.79 -11.31 -4.01
C HIS A 131 -8.02 -11.13 -5.50
N TRP A 132 -8.50 -9.96 -5.96
CA TRP A 132 -9.17 -9.81 -7.25
C TRP A 132 -8.34 -10.34 -8.43
N TYR A 133 -7.09 -9.91 -8.58
CA TYR A 133 -6.29 -10.35 -9.73
C TYR A 133 -5.76 -11.77 -9.59
N ALA A 134 -5.77 -12.37 -8.40
CA ALA A 134 -5.41 -13.78 -8.21
C ALA A 134 -6.61 -14.72 -8.43
N HIS A 135 -7.79 -14.36 -7.94
CA HIS A 135 -8.91 -15.28 -7.87
C HIS A 135 -10.15 -14.80 -8.63
N TYR A 136 -10.28 -13.50 -8.92
CA TYR A 136 -11.50 -12.88 -9.46
C TYR A 136 -12.73 -13.31 -8.66
N ASP A 137 -13.79 -13.75 -9.36
CA ASP A 137 -14.99 -14.26 -8.73
C ASP A 137 -14.82 -15.65 -8.11
N ARG A 138 -13.67 -16.33 -8.22
CA ARG A 138 -13.45 -17.68 -7.67
C ARG A 138 -13.04 -17.71 -6.20
N ILE A 139 -13.06 -16.57 -5.52
CA ILE A 139 -12.72 -16.50 -4.10
C ILE A 139 -13.70 -17.31 -3.23
N THR A 140 -13.19 -17.84 -2.12
CA THR A 140 -13.93 -18.58 -1.09
C THR A 140 -13.41 -18.22 0.30
N ASP A 141 -14.18 -18.49 1.36
CA ASP A 141 -13.72 -18.36 2.75
C ASP A 141 -12.37 -19.07 2.97
N THR A 142 -12.21 -20.30 2.47
CA THR A 142 -10.98 -21.09 2.58
C THR A 142 -9.77 -20.34 1.99
N LEU A 143 -9.90 -19.81 0.77
CA LEU A 143 -8.80 -19.07 0.13
C LEU A 143 -8.46 -17.79 0.90
N VAL A 144 -9.44 -17.12 1.51
CA VAL A 144 -9.20 -15.94 2.35
C VAL A 144 -8.44 -16.32 3.63
N ARG A 145 -8.78 -17.44 4.28
CA ARG A 145 -8.05 -17.93 5.46
C ARG A 145 -6.62 -18.34 5.12
N GLU A 146 -6.43 -19.05 4.00
CA GLU A 146 -5.11 -19.42 3.50
C GLU A 146 -4.26 -18.18 3.20
N ALA A 147 -4.84 -17.15 2.57
CA ALA A 147 -4.15 -15.87 2.35
C ALA A 147 -3.74 -15.20 3.67
N ALA A 148 -4.60 -15.21 4.69
CA ALA A 148 -4.29 -14.67 6.01
C ALA A 148 -3.14 -15.43 6.69
N GLU A 149 -3.15 -16.76 6.64
CA GLU A 149 -2.06 -17.60 7.16
C GLU A 149 -0.75 -17.37 6.41
N ASN A 150 -0.80 -17.31 5.08
CA ASN A 150 0.35 -17.06 4.22
C ASN A 150 0.94 -15.67 4.46
N MET A 151 0.13 -14.66 4.79
CA MET A 151 0.64 -13.33 5.17
C MET A 151 1.47 -13.37 6.47
N ILE A 152 1.13 -14.26 7.40
CA ILE A 152 1.90 -14.48 8.63
C ILE A 152 3.15 -15.32 8.35
N SER A 153 3.00 -16.48 7.69
CA SER A 153 4.08 -17.46 7.53
C SER A 153 5.19 -16.98 6.58
N SER A 154 4.86 -16.15 5.58
CA SER A 154 5.83 -15.58 4.64
C SER A 154 6.64 -14.42 5.21
N GLY A 155 6.22 -13.82 6.33
CA GLY A 155 6.84 -12.63 6.91
C GLY A 155 6.36 -11.30 6.32
N MET A 156 5.36 -11.28 5.43
CA MET A 156 4.73 -10.03 4.96
C MET A 156 4.17 -9.21 6.14
N ALA A 157 3.52 -9.86 7.10
CA ALA A 157 3.03 -9.19 8.31
C ALA A 157 4.17 -8.63 9.20
N ASP A 158 5.39 -9.19 9.09
CA ASP A 158 6.55 -8.74 9.86
C ASP A 158 7.15 -7.43 9.29
N VAL A 159 6.72 -6.98 8.09
CA VAL A 159 7.13 -5.69 7.49
C VAL A 159 6.01 -4.66 7.36
N GLY A 160 4.75 -5.03 7.62
CA GLY A 160 3.64 -4.07 7.75
C GLY A 160 2.34 -4.43 7.03
N TYR A 161 2.33 -5.46 6.18
CA TYR A 161 1.09 -5.92 5.54
C TYR A 161 0.09 -6.40 6.60
N CYS A 162 -1.10 -5.82 6.61
CA CYS A 162 -2.07 -6.08 7.68
C CYS A 162 -3.52 -6.22 7.22
N TYR A 163 -3.89 -5.81 6.00
CA TYR A 163 -5.24 -5.99 5.49
C TYR A 163 -5.37 -7.26 4.63
N ILE A 164 -6.44 -8.02 4.83
CA ILE A 164 -6.91 -9.13 3.99
C ILE A 164 -8.25 -8.70 3.40
N ASN A 165 -8.22 -8.17 2.17
CA ASN A 165 -9.38 -7.56 1.53
C ASN A 165 -10.06 -8.57 0.59
N ILE A 166 -11.36 -8.78 0.83
CA ILE A 166 -12.25 -9.51 -0.05
C ILE A 166 -12.84 -8.50 -1.05
N ASP A 167 -12.48 -8.65 -2.31
CA ASP A 167 -13.08 -7.94 -3.46
C ASP A 167 -14.43 -8.55 -3.88
N ASP A 168 -14.89 -8.27 -5.10
CA ASP A 168 -16.14 -8.80 -5.63
C ASP A 168 -16.19 -10.35 -5.66
N GLY A 169 -17.40 -10.91 -5.67
CA GLY A 169 -17.65 -12.36 -5.72
C GLY A 169 -18.03 -13.04 -4.41
N TRP A 170 -18.15 -12.31 -3.30
CA TRP A 170 -18.53 -12.86 -1.98
C TRP A 170 -20.04 -12.94 -1.75
N ALA A 171 -20.81 -12.00 -2.29
CA ALA A 171 -22.27 -11.92 -2.12
C ALA A 171 -23.01 -12.89 -3.05
N ASN A 172 -24.31 -13.07 -2.86
CA ASN A 172 -25.15 -13.70 -3.88
C ASN A 172 -25.32 -12.80 -5.10
N ALA A 173 -25.36 -13.41 -6.29
CA ALA A 173 -25.69 -12.76 -7.55
C ALA A 173 -27.06 -13.22 -8.07
N PRO A 174 -27.85 -12.35 -8.73
CA PRO A 174 -29.06 -12.77 -9.43
C PRO A 174 -28.77 -13.71 -10.60
N LYS A 175 -27.59 -13.61 -11.21
CA LYS A 175 -27.13 -14.45 -12.32
C LYS A 175 -25.62 -14.64 -12.21
N ASN A 176 -25.17 -15.90 -12.22
CA ASN A 176 -23.77 -16.26 -12.35
C ASN A 176 -23.65 -17.61 -13.08
N LYS A 177 -22.49 -17.91 -13.68
CA LYS A 177 -22.22 -19.22 -14.29
C LYS A 177 -22.10 -20.32 -13.24
N ASP A 178 -21.57 -19.98 -12.08
CA ASP A 178 -21.49 -20.84 -10.91
C ASP A 178 -22.76 -20.65 -10.06
N THR A 179 -23.63 -21.67 -10.04
CA THR A 179 -24.90 -21.62 -9.30
C THR A 179 -24.72 -21.53 -7.80
N MET A 180 -23.54 -21.89 -7.26
CA MET A 180 -23.24 -21.75 -5.83
C MET A 180 -23.02 -20.28 -5.42
N ARG A 181 -22.90 -19.39 -6.41
CA ARG A 181 -22.83 -17.93 -6.25
C ARG A 181 -24.18 -17.24 -6.38
N MET A 182 -25.24 -18.01 -6.57
CA MET A 182 -26.60 -17.53 -6.69
C MET A 182 -27.40 -17.93 -5.45
N GLY A 183 -28.42 -17.13 -5.14
CA GLY A 183 -29.29 -17.37 -3.99
C GLY A 183 -30.20 -16.18 -3.74
N LEU A 184 -30.85 -16.17 -2.58
CA LEU A 184 -31.53 -14.97 -2.10
C LEU A 184 -30.48 -13.87 -1.93
N LEU A 185 -30.74 -12.70 -2.50
CA LEU A 185 -29.80 -11.57 -2.45
C LEU A 185 -29.79 -10.92 -1.06
N ARG A 186 -30.95 -10.94 -0.41
CA ARG A 186 -31.20 -10.35 0.90
C ARG A 186 -32.11 -11.24 1.74
N ASP A 187 -32.00 -11.17 3.05
CA ASP A 187 -32.94 -11.82 3.99
C ASP A 187 -34.24 -11.01 4.17
N ASP A 188 -35.16 -11.50 4.99
CA ASP A 188 -36.45 -10.84 5.28
C ASP A 188 -36.30 -9.48 5.97
N ASN A 189 -35.15 -9.20 6.60
CA ASN A 189 -34.84 -7.91 7.21
C ASN A 189 -34.11 -6.97 6.23
N GLY A 190 -33.89 -7.40 4.99
CA GLY A 190 -33.19 -6.64 3.95
C GLY A 190 -31.66 -6.72 4.03
N ASN A 191 -31.09 -7.54 4.91
CA ASN A 191 -29.64 -7.69 5.04
C ASN A 191 -29.06 -8.40 3.81
N ILE A 192 -27.90 -7.97 3.32
CA ILE A 192 -27.22 -8.65 2.21
C ILE A 192 -26.76 -10.05 2.61
N LEU A 193 -26.96 -11.02 1.71
CA LEU A 193 -26.61 -12.42 1.94
C LEU A 193 -25.32 -12.80 1.19
N PRO A 194 -24.33 -13.39 1.90
CA PRO A 194 -23.19 -14.00 1.25
C PRO A 194 -23.63 -15.24 0.45
N ASN A 195 -22.81 -15.63 -0.53
CA ASN A 195 -23.03 -16.87 -1.26
C ASN A 195 -22.52 -18.10 -0.50
N TYR A 196 -22.74 -19.28 -1.10
CA TYR A 196 -22.40 -20.57 -0.49
C TYR A 196 -20.93 -20.67 -0.03
N TYR A 197 -20.00 -20.00 -0.72
CA TYR A 197 -18.57 -20.06 -0.41
C TYR A 197 -18.17 -19.21 0.81
N PHE A 198 -19.10 -18.44 1.36
CA PHE A 198 -18.91 -17.57 2.53
C PHE A 198 -20.01 -17.83 3.58
N PRO A 199 -20.00 -19.01 4.23
CA PRO A 199 -21.09 -19.42 5.12
C PRO A 199 -21.17 -18.60 6.42
N ASP A 200 -20.04 -18.04 6.88
CA ASP A 200 -19.99 -17.24 8.11
C ASP A 200 -18.92 -16.13 8.02
N MET A 201 -19.38 -14.94 7.62
CA MET A 201 -18.52 -13.75 7.49
C MET A 201 -17.92 -13.30 8.82
N LYS A 202 -18.65 -13.47 9.94
CA LYS A 202 -18.15 -13.04 11.25
C LYS A 202 -17.03 -13.97 11.74
N ASN A 203 -17.20 -15.28 11.61
CA ASN A 203 -16.15 -16.23 11.96
C ASN A 203 -14.91 -16.06 11.07
N LEU A 204 -15.07 -15.63 9.82
CA LEU A 204 -13.95 -15.31 8.94
C LEU A 204 -13.14 -14.10 9.44
N THR A 205 -13.80 -12.98 9.75
CA THR A 205 -13.11 -11.80 10.28
C THR A 205 -12.52 -12.03 11.67
N ASP A 206 -13.21 -12.75 12.56
CA ASP A 206 -12.71 -13.11 13.89
C ASP A 206 -11.39 -13.90 13.77
N TYR A 207 -11.28 -14.80 12.77
CA TYR A 207 -10.05 -15.53 12.48
C TYR A 207 -8.92 -14.62 11.97
N ILE A 208 -9.23 -13.71 11.04
CA ILE A 208 -8.27 -12.72 10.53
C ILE A 208 -7.76 -11.84 11.69
N HIS A 209 -8.64 -11.38 12.59
CA HIS A 209 -8.27 -10.57 13.76
C HIS A 209 -7.47 -11.36 14.78
N PHE A 210 -7.73 -12.66 14.95
CA PHE A 210 -6.95 -13.54 15.84
C PHE A 210 -5.47 -13.62 15.45
N LEU A 211 -5.17 -13.47 14.16
CA LEU A 211 -3.80 -13.38 13.61
C LEU A 211 -3.19 -11.96 13.75
N GLY A 212 -3.99 -10.97 14.17
CA GLY A 212 -3.61 -9.56 14.27
C GLY A 212 -3.72 -8.80 12.96
N LEU A 213 -4.36 -9.40 11.94
CA LEU A 213 -4.65 -8.80 10.65
C LEU A 213 -6.02 -8.11 10.69
N LYS A 214 -6.36 -7.35 9.66
CA LYS A 214 -7.61 -6.61 9.46
C LYS A 214 -8.35 -7.16 8.25
N ALA A 215 -9.68 -7.19 8.29
CA ALA A 215 -10.48 -7.72 7.20
C ALA A 215 -11.07 -6.59 6.36
N GLY A 216 -11.02 -6.70 5.03
CA GLY A 216 -11.71 -5.77 4.12
C GLY A 216 -12.82 -6.43 3.32
N ILE A 217 -13.82 -5.65 2.95
CA ILE A 217 -14.94 -6.07 2.10
C ILE A 217 -15.14 -5.10 0.94
N TYR A 218 -15.92 -5.53 -0.04
CA TYR A 218 -16.23 -4.80 -1.25
C TYR A 218 -17.75 -4.67 -1.45
N SER A 219 -18.18 -3.50 -1.93
CA SER A 219 -19.54 -3.29 -2.43
C SER A 219 -19.56 -2.17 -3.50
N SER A 220 -20.73 -1.82 -3.99
CA SER A 220 -20.98 -0.74 -4.95
C SER A 220 -22.27 0.01 -4.58
N PRO A 221 -22.38 1.33 -4.86
CA PRO A 221 -23.59 2.10 -4.66
C PRO A 221 -24.68 1.81 -5.69
N GLY A 222 -24.43 0.94 -6.66
CA GLY A 222 -25.47 0.45 -7.58
C GLY A 222 -26.17 -0.81 -7.06
N PRO A 223 -27.30 -1.22 -7.68
CA PRO A 223 -27.99 -2.47 -7.31
C PRO A 223 -27.10 -3.71 -7.48
N LEU A 224 -26.17 -3.66 -8.42
CA LEU A 224 -25.19 -4.72 -8.69
C LEU A 224 -23.75 -4.19 -8.69
N THR A 225 -22.83 -5.03 -8.27
CA THR A 225 -21.39 -4.81 -8.41
C THR A 225 -20.92 -4.96 -9.85
N CYS A 226 -19.63 -4.75 -10.12
CA CYS A 226 -19.06 -4.87 -11.46
C CYS A 226 -19.13 -6.30 -11.99
N GLY A 227 -18.91 -7.30 -11.14
CA GLY A 227 -19.08 -8.72 -11.43
C GLY A 227 -20.55 -9.20 -11.43
N GLY A 228 -21.51 -8.29 -11.20
CA GLY A 228 -22.94 -8.60 -11.23
C GLY A 228 -23.47 -9.24 -9.94
N PHE A 229 -22.76 -9.12 -8.83
CA PHE A 229 -23.21 -9.54 -7.50
C PHE A 229 -24.06 -8.45 -6.84
N THR A 230 -24.76 -8.77 -5.75
CA THR A 230 -25.61 -7.79 -5.04
C THR A 230 -24.79 -6.60 -4.52
N GLY A 231 -25.20 -5.38 -4.85
CA GLY A 231 -24.63 -4.13 -4.33
C GLY A 231 -25.49 -3.51 -3.22
N SER A 232 -25.08 -2.33 -2.73
CA SER A 232 -25.65 -1.69 -1.54
C SER A 232 -26.66 -0.57 -1.80
N TYR A 233 -27.03 -0.31 -3.06
CA TYR A 233 -28.00 0.73 -3.40
C TYR A 233 -29.30 0.60 -2.61
N GLN A 234 -29.75 1.69 -1.96
CA GLN A 234 -30.95 1.76 -1.09
C GLN A 234 -30.90 0.93 0.19
N HIS A 235 -29.76 0.30 0.50
CA HIS A 235 -29.52 -0.48 1.71
C HIS A 235 -28.20 -0.09 2.38
N GLU A 236 -27.66 1.10 2.07
CA GLU A 236 -26.30 1.51 2.44
C GLU A 236 -26.09 1.49 3.96
N GLU A 237 -27.06 1.98 4.73
CA GLU A 237 -26.94 2.00 6.20
C GLU A 237 -27.01 0.59 6.80
N LEU A 238 -27.92 -0.24 6.29
CA LEU A 238 -28.11 -1.60 6.76
C LEU A 238 -26.87 -2.45 6.47
N ASP A 239 -26.38 -2.41 5.24
CA ASP A 239 -25.20 -3.14 4.80
C ASP A 239 -23.96 -2.68 5.57
N ALA A 240 -23.75 -1.36 5.75
CA ALA A 240 -22.61 -0.85 6.50
C ALA A 240 -22.63 -1.27 7.99
N ARG A 241 -23.81 -1.27 8.63
CA ARG A 241 -23.98 -1.80 10.00
C ARG A 241 -23.70 -3.29 10.06
N GLN A 242 -24.14 -4.05 9.07
CA GLN A 242 -23.87 -5.47 8.95
C GLN A 242 -22.37 -5.75 8.77
N PHE A 243 -21.67 -4.99 7.91
CA PHE A 243 -20.22 -5.12 7.73
C PHE A 243 -19.46 -4.84 9.03
N ALA A 244 -19.86 -3.81 9.80
CA ALA A 244 -19.28 -3.55 11.12
C ALA A 244 -19.58 -4.65 12.13
N ALA A 245 -20.80 -5.21 12.12
CA ALA A 245 -21.21 -6.31 13.01
C ALA A 245 -20.46 -7.62 12.68
N TRP A 246 -20.20 -7.87 11.39
CA TRP A 246 -19.31 -8.92 10.94
C TRP A 246 -17.86 -8.62 11.24
N GLY A 247 -17.46 -7.38 11.55
CA GLY A 247 -16.08 -7.05 11.96
C GLY A 247 -15.15 -6.60 10.83
N PHE A 248 -15.66 -6.14 9.70
CA PHE A 248 -14.80 -5.57 8.65
C PHE A 248 -14.19 -4.23 9.07
N ASP A 249 -12.97 -3.98 8.63
CA ASP A 249 -12.10 -2.84 8.95
C ASP A 249 -11.82 -1.93 7.74
N PHE A 250 -12.24 -2.38 6.55
CA PHE A 250 -11.98 -1.71 5.28
C PHE A 250 -13.15 -1.96 4.34
N LEU A 251 -13.60 -0.92 3.63
CA LEU A 251 -14.60 -1.00 2.58
C LEU A 251 -14.04 -0.40 1.29
N LYS A 252 -13.88 -1.23 0.25
CA LYS A 252 -13.77 -0.76 -1.13
C LYS A 252 -15.18 -0.56 -1.69
N TYR A 253 -15.46 0.63 -2.19
CA TYR A 253 -16.78 0.98 -2.70
C TYR A 253 -16.67 1.47 -4.14
N ASP A 254 -17.23 0.70 -5.06
CA ASP A 254 -17.00 0.84 -6.50
C ASP A 254 -17.98 1.82 -7.17
N TRP A 255 -17.97 1.93 -8.50
CA TRP A 255 -18.98 2.69 -9.26
C TRP A 255 -19.95 1.80 -10.02
N CYS A 256 -19.46 0.90 -10.89
CA CYS A 256 -20.22 -0.17 -11.56
C CYS A 256 -21.66 0.21 -12.01
N SER A 257 -22.67 -0.53 -11.57
CA SER A 257 -24.07 -0.33 -11.99
C SER A 257 -24.70 0.98 -11.50
N TYR A 258 -24.04 1.72 -10.61
CA TYR A 258 -24.48 3.06 -10.24
C TYR A 258 -24.46 4.02 -11.43
N GLY A 259 -23.66 3.76 -12.46
CA GLY A 259 -23.75 4.50 -13.73
C GLY A 259 -25.15 4.49 -14.33
N GLY A 260 -25.92 3.41 -14.16
CA GLY A 260 -27.32 3.34 -14.58
C GLY A 260 -28.26 4.19 -13.70
N ILE A 261 -27.93 4.34 -12.42
CA ILE A 261 -28.67 5.19 -11.46
C ILE A 261 -28.38 6.67 -11.71
N ALA A 262 -27.12 7.04 -11.90
CA ALA A 262 -26.71 8.39 -12.27
C ALA A 262 -27.20 8.77 -13.69
N GLY A 263 -27.36 7.78 -14.57
CA GLY A 263 -27.86 7.97 -15.93
C GLY A 263 -26.92 8.85 -16.74
N LYS A 264 -27.42 10.00 -17.21
CA LYS A 264 -26.64 10.99 -17.99
C LYS A 264 -26.11 12.15 -17.14
N ASP A 265 -26.38 12.16 -15.84
CA ASP A 265 -25.89 13.22 -14.95
C ASP A 265 -24.39 13.04 -14.69
N THR A 266 -23.59 13.91 -15.30
CA THR A 266 -22.14 13.97 -15.16
C THR A 266 -21.70 15.14 -14.26
N SER A 267 -22.62 15.71 -13.47
CA SER A 267 -22.29 16.73 -12.49
C SER A 267 -21.39 16.16 -11.39
N LEU A 268 -20.53 17.01 -10.80
CA LEU A 268 -19.70 16.63 -9.66
C LEU A 268 -20.55 16.07 -8.50
N GLU A 269 -21.77 16.57 -8.31
CA GLU A 269 -22.66 16.10 -7.27
C GLU A 269 -23.15 14.66 -7.51
N ALA A 270 -23.41 14.27 -8.77
CA ALA A 270 -23.75 12.89 -9.11
C ALA A 270 -22.64 11.90 -8.71
N PHE A 271 -21.37 12.30 -8.89
CA PHE A 271 -20.21 11.52 -8.44
C PHE A 271 -20.04 11.52 -6.92
N ARG A 272 -20.23 12.66 -6.25
CA ARG A 272 -20.02 12.77 -4.79
C ARG A 272 -21.12 12.11 -3.96
N LYS A 273 -22.38 12.18 -4.41
CA LYS A 273 -23.56 11.73 -3.65
C LYS A 273 -23.45 10.32 -3.04
N PRO A 274 -23.16 9.25 -3.81
CA PRO A 274 -23.14 7.90 -3.24
C PRO A 274 -22.03 7.72 -2.21
N TYR A 275 -20.87 8.32 -2.45
CA TYR A 275 -19.73 8.25 -1.54
C TYR A 275 -19.95 9.08 -0.28
N ARG A 276 -20.60 10.24 -0.39
CA ARG A 276 -20.96 11.06 0.77
C ARG A 276 -21.96 10.34 1.67
N LEU A 277 -22.95 9.65 1.07
CA LEU A 277 -23.91 8.85 1.82
C LEU A 277 -23.19 7.76 2.63
N MET A 278 -22.42 6.90 1.96
CA MET A 278 -21.71 5.80 2.62
C MET A 278 -20.69 6.33 3.64
N GLY A 279 -19.88 7.34 3.29
CA GLY A 279 -18.89 7.91 4.20
C GLY A 279 -19.49 8.56 5.45
N ASN A 280 -20.68 9.17 5.35
CA ASN A 280 -21.40 9.68 6.51
C ASN A 280 -21.89 8.55 7.43
N ILE A 281 -22.36 7.45 6.85
CA ILE A 281 -22.78 6.25 7.61
C ILE A 281 -21.59 5.64 8.35
N LEU A 282 -20.46 5.42 7.67
CA LEU A 282 -19.26 4.81 8.26
C LEU A 282 -18.74 5.58 9.49
N LYS A 283 -18.87 6.91 9.48
CA LYS A 283 -18.49 7.77 10.62
C LYS A 283 -19.31 7.50 11.89
N LEU A 284 -20.53 6.99 11.76
CA LEU A 284 -21.45 6.72 12.86
C LEU A 284 -21.35 5.29 13.42
N LEU A 285 -20.61 4.41 12.76
CA LEU A 285 -20.49 3.01 13.18
C LEU A 285 -19.64 2.84 14.44
N ASP A 286 -19.87 1.75 15.17
CA ASP A 286 -19.08 1.33 16.33
C ASP A 286 -17.78 0.59 15.99
N ARG A 287 -17.32 0.72 14.74
CA ARG A 287 -16.07 0.17 14.26
C ARG A 287 -15.39 1.09 13.26
N ASP A 288 -14.07 1.18 13.35
CA ASP A 288 -13.22 1.85 12.37
C ASP A 288 -13.21 1.09 11.05
N ILE A 289 -13.68 1.74 9.98
CA ILE A 289 -13.68 1.20 8.63
C ILE A 289 -12.96 2.20 7.72
N VAL A 290 -11.81 1.80 7.18
CA VAL A 290 -11.10 2.55 6.14
C VAL A 290 -11.94 2.52 4.86
N PHE A 291 -12.17 3.69 4.26
CA PHE A 291 -13.06 3.84 3.12
C PHE A 291 -12.26 4.13 1.83
N ASN A 292 -12.27 3.19 0.90
CA ASN A 292 -11.64 3.30 -0.41
C ASN A 292 -12.68 3.57 -1.50
N LEU A 293 -12.51 4.68 -2.23
CA LEU A 293 -13.41 5.09 -3.32
C LEU A 293 -12.88 4.56 -4.65
N CYS A 294 -13.62 3.65 -5.28
CA CYS A 294 -13.25 3.01 -6.54
C CYS A 294 -14.15 3.51 -7.69
N GLN A 295 -14.05 4.81 -8.00
CA GLN A 295 -14.70 5.45 -9.16
C GLN A 295 -13.71 5.79 -10.28
N TYR A 296 -12.53 5.16 -10.29
CA TYR A 296 -11.59 5.22 -11.41
C TYR A 296 -11.03 6.61 -11.79
N GLY A 297 -10.98 7.55 -10.84
CA GLY A 297 -10.49 8.91 -11.07
C GLY A 297 -11.51 9.89 -11.69
N MET A 298 -12.74 9.44 -11.91
CA MET A 298 -13.84 10.26 -12.43
C MET A 298 -14.07 11.55 -11.61
N ALA A 299 -14.34 12.62 -12.36
CA ALA A 299 -14.58 13.96 -11.82
C ALA A 299 -13.51 14.44 -10.81
N ASN A 300 -12.24 14.11 -11.08
CA ASN A 300 -11.09 14.53 -10.28
C ASN A 300 -11.24 14.19 -8.79
N VAL A 301 -11.50 12.91 -8.47
CA VAL A 301 -11.76 12.46 -7.08
C VAL A 301 -10.77 12.97 -6.04
N TRP A 302 -9.52 13.21 -6.41
CA TRP A 302 -8.51 13.75 -5.51
C TRP A 302 -8.89 15.12 -4.92
N GLU A 303 -9.78 15.87 -5.57
CA GLU A 303 -10.26 17.17 -5.09
C GLU A 303 -11.40 17.07 -4.06
N TRP A 304 -12.10 15.93 -3.97
CA TRP A 304 -13.31 15.80 -3.14
C TRP A 304 -13.43 14.51 -2.34
N GLY A 305 -12.60 13.50 -2.60
CA GLY A 305 -12.67 12.17 -1.98
C GLY A 305 -12.54 12.21 -0.46
N ALA A 306 -11.65 13.06 0.05
CA ALA A 306 -11.50 13.30 1.48
C ALA A 306 -12.76 13.92 2.11
N GLU A 307 -13.40 14.87 1.42
CA GLU A 307 -14.57 15.59 1.95
C GLU A 307 -15.77 14.66 2.21
N VAL A 308 -15.89 13.61 1.39
CA VAL A 308 -16.95 12.61 1.53
C VAL A 308 -16.58 11.49 2.51
N GLY A 309 -15.45 11.59 3.22
CA GLY A 309 -15.00 10.62 4.21
C GLY A 309 -14.10 9.51 3.65
N GLY A 310 -13.64 9.64 2.42
CA GLY A 310 -12.67 8.72 1.81
C GLY A 310 -11.30 8.83 2.47
N HIS A 311 -10.65 7.68 2.63
CA HIS A 311 -9.29 7.56 3.15
C HIS A 311 -8.28 7.27 2.04
N CYS A 312 -8.73 6.62 0.98
CA CYS A 312 -8.01 6.50 -0.28
C CYS A 312 -8.97 6.43 -1.47
N TRP A 313 -8.50 6.75 -2.67
CA TRP A 313 -9.36 6.79 -3.86
C TRP A 313 -8.60 6.46 -5.14
N ARG A 314 -9.22 5.64 -6.00
CA ARG A 314 -8.66 5.27 -7.29
C ARG A 314 -8.49 6.51 -8.16
N THR A 315 -7.29 6.70 -8.72
CA THR A 315 -6.94 7.86 -9.57
C THR A 315 -7.05 7.58 -11.07
N SER A 316 -7.23 6.32 -11.46
CA SER A 316 -7.38 5.87 -12.84
C SER A 316 -8.21 4.60 -12.93
N GLY A 317 -8.45 4.13 -14.17
CA GLY A 317 -8.95 2.79 -14.47
C GLY A 317 -8.05 1.67 -13.94
N ASP A 318 -8.49 0.44 -14.14
CA ASP A 318 -7.88 -0.76 -13.56
C ASP A 318 -6.51 -1.06 -14.14
N LEU A 319 -5.50 -1.13 -13.26
CA LEU A 319 -4.11 -1.32 -13.65
C LEU A 319 -3.84 -2.71 -14.23
N GLY A 320 -4.69 -3.69 -13.96
CA GLY A 320 -4.59 -5.01 -14.60
C GLY A 320 -4.68 -4.99 -16.13
N PHE A 321 -5.18 -3.89 -16.72
CA PHE A 321 -5.20 -3.65 -18.17
C PHE A 321 -4.03 -2.79 -18.68
N GLU A 322 -3.17 -2.30 -17.79
CA GLU A 322 -2.08 -1.34 -18.10
C GLU A 322 -0.75 -1.73 -17.42
N LEU A 323 -0.53 -3.02 -17.12
CA LEU A 323 0.67 -3.49 -16.40
C LEU A 323 1.99 -3.18 -17.11
N ASP A 324 1.99 -3.00 -18.42
CA ASP A 324 3.14 -2.57 -19.21
C ASP A 324 3.42 -1.06 -19.10
N ARG A 325 2.52 -0.29 -18.46
CA ARG A 325 2.56 1.18 -18.35
C ARG A 325 2.76 1.69 -16.93
N VAL A 326 3.23 0.85 -15.99
CA VAL A 326 3.43 1.23 -14.57
C VAL A 326 4.21 2.53 -14.36
N PHE A 327 5.18 2.85 -15.23
CA PHE A 327 5.91 4.11 -15.19
C PHE A 327 5.02 5.31 -15.50
N ASP A 328 4.19 5.24 -16.54
CA ASP A 328 3.29 6.31 -16.94
C ASP A 328 2.19 6.52 -15.89
N VAL A 329 1.63 5.41 -15.36
CA VAL A 329 0.64 5.44 -14.27
C VAL A 329 1.19 6.19 -13.06
N ALA A 330 2.42 5.88 -12.65
CA ALA A 330 3.04 6.57 -11.53
C ALA A 330 3.35 8.05 -11.81
N ILE A 331 3.85 8.38 -13.01
CA ILE A 331 4.11 9.77 -13.40
C ILE A 331 2.81 10.59 -13.39
N ASN A 332 1.72 10.02 -13.93
CA ASN A 332 0.42 10.68 -13.97
C ASN A 332 -0.18 10.84 -12.57
N ASN A 333 -0.10 9.80 -11.73
CA ASN A 333 -0.59 9.87 -10.35
C ASN A 333 0.15 10.94 -9.51
N ALA A 334 1.46 11.13 -9.77
CA ALA A 334 2.26 12.15 -9.12
C ALA A 334 1.87 13.60 -9.49
N ILE A 335 1.08 13.81 -10.55
CA ILE A 335 0.50 15.14 -10.87
C ILE A 335 -0.42 15.60 -9.73
N TYR A 336 -1.16 14.66 -9.11
CA TYR A 336 -2.11 14.93 -8.03
C TYR A 336 -1.48 14.83 -6.62
N ARG A 337 -0.15 14.86 -6.53
CA ARG A 337 0.59 14.62 -5.27
C ARG A 337 0.18 15.50 -4.09
N LEU A 338 -0.33 16.72 -4.34
CA LEU A 338 -0.73 17.67 -3.28
C LEU A 338 -2.01 17.25 -2.54
N TYR A 339 -2.77 16.31 -3.12
CA TYR A 339 -3.96 15.74 -2.52
C TYR A 339 -3.66 14.49 -1.68
N SER A 340 -2.44 13.95 -1.75
CA SER A 340 -1.99 12.81 -0.94
C SER A 340 -1.31 13.30 0.34
N LYS A 341 -1.83 12.90 1.50
CA LYS A 341 -1.33 13.27 2.85
C LYS A 341 -1.89 12.32 3.92
N PRO A 342 -1.43 12.35 5.18
CA PRO A 342 -1.91 11.45 6.24
C PRO A 342 -3.44 11.38 6.36
N GLY A 343 -3.97 10.16 6.14
CA GLY A 343 -5.41 9.85 6.15
C GLY A 343 -6.13 9.99 4.81
N GLU A 344 -5.43 10.40 3.75
CA GLU A 344 -6.00 10.86 2.48
C GLU A 344 -5.04 10.49 1.33
N TRP A 345 -5.22 9.32 0.69
CA TRP A 345 -4.24 8.76 -0.25
C TRP A 345 -4.75 8.59 -1.68
N ASN A 346 -3.96 9.02 -2.65
CA ASN A 346 -4.15 8.64 -4.05
C ASN A 346 -3.85 7.14 -4.22
N ASP A 347 -4.78 6.40 -4.81
CA ASP A 347 -4.68 4.96 -5.04
C ASP A 347 -4.50 4.68 -6.55
N PRO A 348 -3.26 4.42 -7.02
CA PRO A 348 -2.97 4.02 -8.39
C PRO A 348 -3.23 2.53 -8.67
N ASP A 349 -4.00 1.84 -7.81
CA ASP A 349 -4.39 0.42 -7.90
C ASP A 349 -3.35 -0.59 -7.40
N TYR A 350 -3.71 -1.88 -7.44
CA TYR A 350 -2.98 -2.96 -6.76
C TYR A 350 -1.63 -3.36 -7.37
N ILE A 351 -0.70 -3.77 -6.50
CA ILE A 351 0.57 -4.39 -6.86
C ILE A 351 0.33 -5.80 -7.42
N GLN A 352 0.55 -5.96 -8.72
CA GLN A 352 0.31 -7.19 -9.49
C GLN A 352 1.62 -7.79 -10.00
N ILE A 353 2.28 -8.56 -9.13
CA ILE A 353 3.54 -9.27 -9.41
C ILE A 353 3.48 -10.71 -8.86
N GLY A 354 4.50 -11.53 -9.14
CA GLY A 354 4.49 -12.94 -8.76
C GLY A 354 3.48 -13.72 -9.60
N TRP A 355 2.56 -14.46 -8.98
CA TRP A 355 1.52 -15.21 -9.69
C TRP A 355 0.21 -14.42 -9.71
N ILE A 356 -0.22 -13.99 -10.90
CA ILE A 356 -1.39 -13.15 -11.11
C ILE A 356 -2.23 -13.68 -12.26
N GLY A 357 -3.53 -13.45 -12.23
CA GLY A 357 -4.42 -13.71 -13.36
C GLY A 357 -4.39 -12.58 -14.38
N ASN A 358 -4.87 -12.86 -15.59
CA ASN A 358 -4.93 -11.88 -16.67
C ASN A 358 -6.30 -11.16 -16.70
N ALA A 359 -6.32 -9.84 -16.56
CA ALA A 359 -7.56 -9.05 -16.44
C ALA A 359 -8.51 -9.20 -17.65
N TYR A 360 -8.00 -9.44 -18.85
CA TYR A 360 -8.83 -9.65 -20.05
C TYR A 360 -9.49 -11.03 -20.09
N LYS A 361 -8.83 -12.04 -19.52
CA LYS A 361 -9.32 -13.43 -19.53
C LYS A 361 -9.99 -13.85 -18.23
N MET A 362 -9.68 -13.15 -17.14
CA MET A 362 -10.03 -13.49 -15.76
C MET A 362 -9.69 -14.95 -15.40
N GLY A 363 -8.59 -15.47 -15.97
CA GLY A 363 -8.15 -16.87 -15.82
C GLY A 363 -7.41 -17.16 -14.52
N MET A 364 -6.98 -18.42 -14.35
CA MET A 364 -6.13 -18.84 -13.22
C MET A 364 -4.81 -18.05 -13.18
N PRO A 365 -4.21 -17.86 -12.00
CA PRO A 365 -2.92 -17.21 -11.89
C PRO A 365 -1.82 -17.92 -12.66
N GLU A 366 -1.08 -17.12 -13.42
CA GLU A 366 0.16 -17.49 -14.12
C GLU A 366 1.29 -16.61 -13.58
N GLN A 367 2.53 -17.05 -13.75
CA GLN A 367 3.67 -16.24 -13.35
C GLN A 367 3.73 -14.97 -14.19
N SER A 368 3.85 -13.81 -13.54
CA SER A 368 3.90 -12.50 -14.19
C SER A 368 5.03 -12.45 -15.21
N HIS A 369 4.71 -11.94 -16.39
CA HIS A 369 5.68 -11.72 -17.46
C HIS A 369 6.48 -10.42 -17.28
N MET A 370 6.20 -9.65 -16.23
CA MET A 370 6.92 -8.41 -15.92
C MET A 370 8.39 -8.72 -15.58
N PRO A 371 9.37 -8.10 -16.28
CA PRO A 371 10.78 -8.34 -15.99
C PRO A 371 11.15 -7.99 -14.54
N PRO A 372 12.10 -8.71 -13.92
CA PRO A 372 12.47 -8.50 -12.52
C PRO A 372 12.81 -7.03 -12.17
N ALA A 373 13.57 -6.35 -13.02
CA ALA A 373 13.92 -4.94 -12.83
C ALA A 373 12.69 -4.03 -12.79
N MET A 374 11.68 -4.32 -13.61
CA MET A 374 10.43 -3.57 -13.65
C MET A 374 9.60 -3.81 -12.38
N GLN A 375 9.63 -5.00 -11.78
CA GLN A 375 8.94 -5.27 -10.52
C GLN A 375 9.55 -4.46 -9.35
N TYR A 376 10.88 -4.31 -9.30
CA TYR A 376 11.53 -3.42 -8.35
C TYR A 376 11.21 -1.95 -8.60
N ALA A 377 11.18 -1.52 -9.87
CA ALA A 377 10.77 -0.17 -10.23
C ALA A 377 9.32 0.10 -9.83
N TYR A 378 8.44 -0.86 -10.08
CA TYR A 378 7.02 -0.80 -9.75
C TYR A 378 6.81 -0.59 -8.24
N MET A 379 7.38 -1.45 -7.40
CA MET A 379 7.31 -1.29 -5.94
C MET A 379 7.91 0.06 -5.47
N SER A 380 9.02 0.49 -6.07
CA SER A 380 9.67 1.77 -5.74
C SER A 380 8.80 2.97 -6.07
N LEU A 381 8.09 2.95 -7.20
CA LEU A 381 7.18 4.02 -7.61
C LEU A 381 6.01 4.14 -6.62
N TRP A 382 5.39 3.02 -6.25
CA TRP A 382 4.29 3.03 -5.28
C TRP A 382 4.73 3.59 -3.94
N CYS A 383 5.90 3.18 -3.44
CA CYS A 383 6.44 3.69 -2.18
C CYS A 383 6.79 5.19 -2.25
N LEU A 384 7.31 5.67 -3.37
CA LEU A 384 7.63 7.09 -3.54
C LEU A 384 6.37 7.95 -3.68
N MET A 385 5.25 7.39 -4.13
CA MET A 385 3.97 8.08 -4.23
C MET A 385 3.16 8.08 -2.92
N ALA A 386 3.61 7.35 -1.89
CA ALA A 386 2.82 7.06 -0.69
C ALA A 386 1.46 6.45 -1.07
N ALA A 387 1.49 5.45 -1.95
CA ALA A 387 0.31 4.74 -2.45
C ALA A 387 -0.05 3.57 -1.54
N PRO A 388 -1.34 3.15 -1.45
CA PRO A 388 -1.68 1.89 -0.80
C PRO A 388 -0.87 0.72 -1.37
N LEU A 389 -0.19 -0.04 -0.51
CA LEU A 389 0.60 -1.22 -0.89
C LEU A 389 -0.27 -2.48 -0.75
N ILE A 390 -1.25 -2.60 -1.64
CA ILE A 390 -2.15 -3.76 -1.69
C ILE A 390 -1.64 -4.73 -2.75
N TYR A 391 -1.12 -5.88 -2.32
CA TYR A 391 -0.71 -6.97 -3.21
C TYR A 391 -1.93 -7.72 -3.76
N SER A 392 -1.93 -8.13 -5.02
CA SER A 392 -3.04 -8.89 -5.62
C SER A 392 -2.60 -10.11 -6.44
N GLY A 393 -1.54 -10.78 -5.98
CA GLY A 393 -1.18 -12.11 -6.50
C GLY A 393 -1.57 -13.25 -5.56
N ASP A 394 -1.36 -14.48 -6.04
CA ASP A 394 -1.72 -15.72 -5.38
C ASP A 394 -0.84 -15.97 -4.15
N MET A 395 -1.43 -15.85 -2.97
CA MET A 395 -0.73 -15.99 -1.68
C MET A 395 -0.20 -17.41 -1.43
N SER A 396 -0.71 -18.43 -2.14
CA SER A 396 -0.21 -19.81 -2.04
C SER A 396 1.07 -20.05 -2.85
N LYS A 397 1.46 -19.09 -3.71
CA LYS A 397 2.60 -19.20 -4.63
C LYS A 397 3.66 -18.11 -4.42
N LEU A 398 3.80 -17.63 -3.19
CA LEU A 398 4.81 -16.64 -2.81
C LEU A 398 6.23 -17.24 -2.94
N ASP A 399 6.93 -16.88 -4.01
CA ASP A 399 8.31 -17.30 -4.24
C ASP A 399 9.33 -16.33 -3.60
N PRO A 400 10.61 -16.76 -3.43
CA PRO A 400 11.63 -15.92 -2.80
C PRO A 400 11.86 -14.57 -3.48
N PHE A 401 11.70 -14.48 -4.81
CA PHE A 401 11.88 -13.22 -5.54
C PHE A 401 10.69 -12.29 -5.31
N THR A 402 9.46 -12.78 -5.38
CA THR A 402 8.26 -11.99 -5.07
C THR A 402 8.32 -11.42 -3.65
N LEU A 403 8.70 -12.24 -2.65
CA LEU A 403 8.89 -11.77 -1.28
C LEU A 403 10.07 -10.78 -1.17
N ASN A 404 11.10 -10.90 -1.99
CA ASN A 404 12.21 -9.96 -2.01
C ASN A 404 11.79 -8.54 -2.41
N VAL A 405 10.88 -8.45 -3.38
CA VAL A 405 10.28 -7.18 -3.82
C VAL A 405 9.31 -6.66 -2.77
N LEU A 406 8.38 -7.49 -2.30
CA LEU A 406 7.32 -7.06 -1.39
C LEU A 406 7.82 -6.75 0.02
N CYS A 407 8.86 -7.43 0.51
CA CYS A 407 9.22 -7.40 1.93
C CYS A 407 10.53 -6.66 2.26
N ASN A 408 10.95 -5.70 1.43
CA ASN A 408 12.08 -4.83 1.78
C ASN A 408 11.65 -3.74 2.76
N PRO A 409 12.14 -3.76 4.00
CA PRO A 409 11.58 -2.93 5.04
C PRO A 409 12.24 -1.54 5.12
N GLU A 410 13.27 -1.24 4.30
CA GLU A 410 13.75 0.13 4.09
C GLU A 410 13.00 0.83 2.95
N VAL A 411 12.58 0.06 1.93
CA VAL A 411 11.73 0.56 0.83
C VAL A 411 10.31 0.85 1.35
N ILE A 412 9.72 -0.06 2.12
CA ILE A 412 8.43 0.17 2.78
C ILE A 412 8.47 1.38 3.72
N GLU A 413 9.60 1.65 4.38
CA GLU A 413 9.71 2.83 5.25
C GLU A 413 9.67 4.16 4.49
N VAL A 414 9.94 4.16 3.18
CA VAL A 414 9.72 5.34 2.33
C VAL A 414 8.22 5.61 2.18
N ASP A 415 7.43 4.56 1.94
CA ASP A 415 5.97 4.60 1.81
C ASP A 415 5.31 5.03 3.13
N GLN A 416 5.70 4.37 4.22
CA GLN A 416 5.14 4.54 5.56
C GLN A 416 5.73 5.73 6.34
N ASP A 417 6.48 6.62 5.66
CA ASP A 417 7.02 7.83 6.29
C ASP A 417 5.89 8.79 6.68
N ILE A 418 5.93 9.26 7.93
CA ILE A 418 4.82 10.00 8.55
C ILE A 418 4.61 11.41 8.01
N LEU A 419 5.51 11.92 7.16
CA LEU A 419 5.24 13.14 6.42
C LEU A 419 4.11 12.91 5.39
N GLY A 420 3.96 11.68 4.91
CA GLY A 420 2.89 11.29 3.97
C GLY A 420 2.96 12.00 2.62
N GLU A 421 4.10 12.57 2.25
CA GLU A 421 4.26 13.27 0.97
C GLU A 421 4.31 12.30 -0.20
N CYS A 422 3.53 12.56 -1.25
CA CYS A 422 3.75 11.94 -2.56
C CYS A 422 4.92 12.64 -3.30
N GLY A 423 5.85 11.84 -3.82
CA GLY A 423 7.04 12.30 -4.50
C GLY A 423 6.74 13.11 -5.76
N ARG A 424 7.58 14.10 -6.06
CA ARG A 424 7.51 14.87 -7.31
C ARG A 424 8.43 14.29 -8.37
N VAL A 425 8.02 14.40 -9.62
CA VAL A 425 8.79 13.92 -10.78
C VAL A 425 9.62 15.05 -11.40
N ILE A 426 10.86 14.72 -11.77
CA ILE A 426 11.70 15.51 -12.66
C ILE A 426 11.95 14.64 -13.90
N LEU A 427 11.47 15.10 -15.07
CA LEU A 427 11.71 14.42 -16.32
C LEU A 427 13.16 14.64 -16.78
N GLY A 428 13.80 13.57 -17.25
CA GLY A 428 15.15 13.59 -17.82
C GLY A 428 15.10 13.49 -19.35
N THR A 429 15.62 12.38 -19.89
CA THR A 429 15.48 12.02 -21.31
C THR A 429 14.07 11.50 -21.60
N GLU A 430 13.80 11.11 -22.85
CA GLU A 430 12.55 10.42 -23.20
C GLU A 430 12.32 9.14 -22.37
N ASN A 431 13.40 8.49 -21.90
CA ASN A 431 13.37 7.21 -21.20
C ASN A 431 13.67 7.30 -19.71
N THR A 432 14.07 8.46 -19.20
CA THR A 432 14.55 8.58 -17.82
C THR A 432 13.85 9.69 -17.06
N PHE A 433 13.67 9.46 -15.78
CA PHE A 433 13.12 10.45 -14.86
C PHE A 433 13.57 10.15 -13.44
N VAL A 434 13.43 11.15 -12.59
CA VAL A 434 13.74 11.06 -11.16
C VAL A 434 12.47 11.37 -10.38
N MET A 435 12.16 10.57 -9.35
CA MET A 435 11.10 10.91 -8.40
C MET A 435 11.70 11.14 -7.01
N ILE A 436 11.36 12.28 -6.41
CA ILE A 436 11.93 12.78 -5.15
C ILE A 436 10.82 12.92 -4.11
N LYS A 437 10.99 12.26 -2.98
CA LYS A 437 10.10 12.33 -1.81
C LYS A 437 10.88 12.86 -0.59
N HIS A 438 10.37 13.88 0.08
CA HIS A 438 10.92 14.29 1.37
C HIS A 438 10.48 13.31 2.46
N LEU A 439 11.37 13.07 3.40
CA LEU A 439 11.09 12.21 4.55
C LEU A 439 11.05 13.05 5.84
N TYR A 440 10.28 12.59 6.81
CA TYR A 440 10.05 13.28 8.08
C TYR A 440 11.35 13.60 8.84
N ASP A 441 12.40 12.79 8.69
CA ASP A 441 13.71 13.00 9.32
C ASP A 441 14.58 14.08 8.64
N GLY A 442 14.06 14.76 7.61
CA GLY A 442 14.75 15.79 6.82
C GLY A 442 15.68 15.23 5.75
N SER A 443 15.61 13.93 5.46
CA SER A 443 16.28 13.29 4.33
C SER A 443 15.37 13.20 3.11
N PHE A 444 15.89 12.62 2.02
CA PHE A 444 15.16 12.43 0.77
C PHE A 444 15.22 10.96 0.37
N ALA A 445 14.10 10.40 -0.08
CA ALA A 445 14.08 9.20 -0.90
C ALA A 445 14.04 9.62 -2.38
N VAL A 446 14.93 9.05 -3.18
CA VAL A 446 15.09 9.40 -4.60
C VAL A 446 15.15 8.12 -5.42
N GLY A 447 14.19 7.97 -6.33
CA GLY A 447 14.22 6.92 -7.35
C GLY A 447 14.75 7.46 -8.67
N LEU A 448 15.82 6.85 -9.19
CA LEU A 448 16.37 7.10 -10.51
C LEU A 448 15.84 6.02 -11.46
N PHE A 449 14.97 6.40 -12.40
CA PHE A 449 14.21 5.45 -13.22
C PHE A 449 14.65 5.48 -14.69
N ASN A 450 14.65 4.29 -15.29
CA ASN A 450 14.87 4.09 -16.71
C ASN A 450 13.74 3.22 -17.26
N ARG A 451 12.81 3.81 -18.01
CA ARG A 451 11.72 3.09 -18.70
C ARG A 451 12.11 2.62 -20.11
N GLY A 452 13.34 2.88 -20.53
CA GLY A 452 13.87 2.47 -21.82
C GLY A 452 14.35 1.00 -21.87
N THR A 453 14.88 0.61 -23.02
CA THR A 453 15.33 -0.76 -23.31
C THR A 453 16.84 -0.96 -23.21
N LYS A 454 17.60 0.10 -22.91
CA LYS A 454 19.05 0.09 -22.76
C LYS A 454 19.43 0.70 -21.42
N ASP A 455 20.61 0.35 -20.92
CA ASP A 455 21.17 1.00 -19.75
C ASP A 455 21.33 2.52 -19.98
N GLU A 456 20.93 3.34 -19.02
CA GLU A 456 21.12 4.80 -19.06
C GLU A 456 21.76 5.31 -17.76
N ILE A 457 22.51 6.42 -17.85
CA ILE A 457 23.01 7.13 -16.66
C ILE A 457 21.95 8.13 -16.23
N VAL A 458 21.45 7.96 -15.01
CA VAL A 458 20.45 8.85 -14.41
C VAL A 458 21.05 9.46 -13.14
N GLY A 459 20.71 10.71 -12.84
CA GLY A 459 21.24 11.38 -11.67
C GLY A 459 20.35 12.49 -11.14
N VAL A 460 20.65 12.92 -9.93
CA VAL A 460 19.98 14.01 -9.21
C VAL A 460 21.03 14.98 -8.67
N THR A 461 20.77 16.27 -8.82
CA THR A 461 21.61 17.34 -8.32
C THR A 461 21.14 17.85 -6.96
N TRP A 462 22.06 18.39 -6.17
CA TRP A 462 21.72 19.06 -4.91
C TRP A 462 20.86 20.32 -5.11
N GLN A 463 20.98 20.98 -6.26
CA GLN A 463 20.09 22.08 -6.61
C GLN A 463 18.65 21.60 -6.77
N GLU A 464 18.43 20.49 -7.47
CA GLU A 464 17.10 19.89 -7.59
C GLU A 464 16.53 19.49 -6.24
N LEU A 465 17.35 19.01 -5.30
CA LEU A 465 16.91 18.71 -3.93
C LEU A 465 16.81 19.94 -3.01
N GLY A 466 17.23 21.12 -3.45
CA GLY A 466 17.24 22.33 -2.61
C GLY A 466 18.26 22.27 -1.46
N ILE A 467 19.35 21.52 -1.63
CA ILE A 467 20.38 21.32 -0.60
C ILE A 467 21.78 21.73 -1.06
N SER A 468 22.73 21.79 -0.13
CA SER A 468 24.14 22.02 -0.40
C SER A 468 25.03 21.28 0.61
N GLY A 469 26.29 21.02 0.24
CA GLY A 469 27.26 20.30 1.08
C GLY A 469 27.41 18.82 0.73
N LYS A 470 27.89 18.04 1.69
CA LYS A 470 28.14 16.60 1.54
C LYS A 470 27.01 15.78 2.15
N TYR A 471 26.47 14.81 1.42
CA TYR A 471 25.41 13.91 1.89
C TYR A 471 25.80 12.46 1.69
N VAL A 472 25.33 11.60 2.58
CA VAL A 472 25.46 10.15 2.46
C VAL A 472 24.34 9.64 1.57
N VAL A 473 24.71 8.78 0.63
CA VAL A 473 23.77 8.08 -0.26
C VAL A 473 23.75 6.61 0.13
N ARG A 474 22.55 6.06 0.34
CA ARG A 474 22.31 4.65 0.67
C ARG A 474 21.35 4.05 -0.35
N ASP A 475 21.73 2.92 -0.93
CA ASP A 475 20.89 2.07 -1.76
C ASP A 475 19.92 1.29 -0.84
N LEU A 476 18.62 1.50 -1.04
CA LEU A 476 17.57 0.93 -0.18
C LEU A 476 17.26 -0.52 -0.52
N TRP A 477 17.31 -0.90 -1.80
CA TRP A 477 17.10 -2.28 -2.21
C TRP A 477 18.22 -3.17 -1.69
N HIS A 478 19.47 -2.78 -1.93
CA HIS A 478 20.64 -3.54 -1.48
C HIS A 478 21.00 -3.28 -0.01
N GLN A 479 20.30 -2.37 0.67
CA GLN A 479 20.57 -1.94 2.05
C GLN A 479 22.05 -1.58 2.27
N LYS A 480 22.64 -0.83 1.32
CA LYS A 480 24.08 -0.58 1.23
C LYS A 480 24.40 0.90 1.19
N ASN A 481 25.32 1.34 2.04
CA ASN A 481 25.84 2.71 1.98
C ASN A 481 26.78 2.84 0.77
N LEU A 482 26.46 3.74 -0.16
CA LEU A 482 27.23 3.96 -1.39
C LEU A 482 28.37 4.96 -1.21
N GLY A 483 28.28 5.86 -0.22
CA GLY A 483 29.35 6.78 0.12
C GLY A 483 28.87 8.19 0.41
N LEU A 484 29.81 9.13 0.40
CA LEU A 484 29.60 10.55 0.66
C LEU A 484 29.76 11.33 -0.65
N TYR A 485 28.69 12.00 -1.09
CA TYR A 485 28.62 12.72 -2.36
C TYR A 485 28.46 14.23 -2.13
N LYS A 486 28.89 15.04 -3.11
CA LYS A 486 28.79 16.50 -3.10
C LYS A 486 28.30 16.99 -4.47
N GLY A 487 27.29 17.85 -4.47
CA GLY A 487 26.74 18.52 -5.64
C GLY A 487 25.77 17.66 -6.47
N THR A 488 26.03 16.36 -6.60
CA THR A 488 25.21 15.45 -7.41
C THR A 488 25.44 13.98 -7.00
N PHE A 489 24.47 13.13 -7.33
CA PHE A 489 24.61 11.67 -7.37
C PHE A 489 24.07 11.16 -8.70
N SER A 490 24.86 10.38 -9.44
CA SER A 490 24.44 9.72 -10.67
C SER A 490 24.98 8.30 -10.74
N THR A 491 24.24 7.42 -11.41
CA THR A 491 24.61 6.02 -11.59
C THR A 491 23.94 5.46 -12.84
N LYS A 492 24.48 4.34 -13.31
CA LYS A 492 23.86 3.51 -14.34
C LYS A 492 22.58 2.86 -13.79
N VAL A 493 21.50 2.91 -14.56
CA VAL A 493 20.20 2.29 -14.26
C VAL A 493 19.84 1.33 -15.39
N SER A 494 19.52 0.08 -15.05
CA SER A 494 19.18 -0.97 -16.01
C SER A 494 17.91 -0.65 -16.81
N PRO A 495 17.70 -1.25 -17.99
CA PRO A 495 16.44 -1.17 -18.71
C PRO A 495 15.26 -1.49 -17.82
N GLN A 496 14.18 -0.72 -17.95
CA GLN A 496 12.95 -0.88 -17.18
C GLN A 496 13.19 -0.96 -15.66
N GLY A 497 14.26 -0.33 -15.15
CA GLY A 497 14.75 -0.51 -13.80
C GLY A 497 14.73 0.76 -12.96
N VAL A 498 15.23 0.62 -11.74
CA VAL A 498 15.35 1.69 -10.75
C VAL A 498 16.65 1.55 -9.96
N VAL A 499 17.22 2.69 -9.57
CA VAL A 499 18.08 2.76 -8.38
C VAL A 499 17.38 3.64 -7.35
N LEU A 500 16.93 3.05 -6.24
CA LEU A 500 16.22 3.73 -5.16
C LEU A 500 17.19 4.02 -4.01
N VAL A 501 17.41 5.29 -3.71
CA VAL A 501 18.37 5.73 -2.69
C VAL A 501 17.74 6.65 -1.65
N LYS A 502 18.28 6.58 -0.42
CA LYS A 502 18.08 7.59 0.61
C LYS A 502 19.30 8.51 0.70
N ILE A 503 19.05 9.82 0.70
CA ILE A 503 20.06 10.88 0.71
C ILE A 503 19.91 11.68 2.00
N SER A 504 20.92 11.67 2.87
CA SER A 504 20.83 12.26 4.21
C SER A 504 22.14 12.94 4.68
N LYS A 505 22.04 13.95 5.56
CA LYS A 505 23.21 14.69 6.10
C LYS A 505 24.11 13.83 7.00
N ARG A 506 23.55 12.78 7.62
CA ARG A 506 24.27 11.94 8.58
C ARG A 506 24.75 10.66 7.90
N ARG A 507 25.93 10.17 8.28
CA ARG A 507 26.19 8.73 8.23
C ARG A 507 25.04 8.09 9.00
N ILE A 508 24.19 7.33 8.32
CA ILE A 508 23.31 6.37 8.97
C ILE A 508 24.22 5.61 9.92
N LYS A 509 24.03 5.81 11.23
CA LYS A 509 24.71 4.97 12.21
C LYS A 509 24.26 3.57 11.83
N ASN A 510 25.20 2.72 11.42
CA ASN A 510 24.98 1.29 11.59
C ASN A 510 24.64 1.14 13.08
N ASP A 511 23.39 0.82 13.38
CA ASP A 511 22.96 0.55 14.75
C ASP A 511 23.90 -0.50 15.33
N ARG A 512 24.51 -0.15 16.47
CA ARG A 512 25.19 -1.09 17.36
C ARG A 512 24.12 -1.90 18.09
#